data_AF-A0A1Q7PQ30-F1
#
_entry.id   AF-A0A1Q7PQ30-F1
#
_cell.length_a   1.000
_cell.length_b   1.000
_cell.length_c   1.000
_cell.angle_alpha   90.00
_cell.angle_beta   90.00
_cell.angle_gamma   90.00
#
_symmetry.space_group_name_H-M   'P 1'
#
loop_
_entity.id
_entity.type
_entity.pdbx_description
1 polymer ?
#
loop_
_entity_poly.entity_id
_entity_poly.type
_entity_poly.pdbx_seq_one_letter_code
_entity_poly.pdbx_strand_id
1 'polypeptide(L)'
;MIADAVTADGTPLDGLDVQAGISGPVSTQIPLVQTAPGRYEARMQLTAPGAYALAVTARDTAGRVRVRTAGFVVPYSPELRDLTVNRALLAHIAETTGGRLLDDPAAAVAPLRTTRSAANSWPLFAGTALGLFVVEISARRMPAIAHQLGVLLGAIRSRAGKPPTTQEIEEERQYAEADRWKFVEPDAAASESMEQAARLYIARLKAAQKEDRRERGNPHVGGADSGRSEGTPTPAPPARGGARERDA
;
A
#
# COMPACT_ATOMS: atom_id res chain seq x y z
N MET A 1 -6.78 -52.69 37.19
CA MET A 1 -6.98 -54.09 37.58
C MET A 1 -7.50 -54.14 39.00
N ILE A 2 -8.41 -55.06 39.28
CA ILE A 2 -9.11 -55.19 40.57
C ILE A 2 -9.08 -56.67 40.95
N ALA A 3 -8.80 -56.98 42.21
CA ALA A 3 -8.86 -58.32 42.77
C ALA A 3 -9.68 -58.29 44.07
N ASP A 4 -10.71 -59.14 44.15
CA ASP A 4 -11.51 -59.33 45.34
C ASP A 4 -11.04 -60.60 46.09
N ALA A 5 -10.75 -60.46 47.37
CA ALA A 5 -10.25 -61.50 48.27
C ALA A 5 -11.33 -61.81 49.33
N VAL A 6 -11.89 -63.01 49.25
CA VAL A 6 -12.94 -63.50 50.16
C VAL A 6 -12.63 -64.91 50.63
N THR A 7 -13.11 -65.24 51.83
CA THR A 7 -13.10 -66.59 52.40
C THR A 7 -14.14 -67.47 51.68
N ALA A 8 -14.10 -68.79 51.89
CA ALA A 8 -15.13 -69.71 51.38
C ALA A 8 -16.55 -69.31 51.80
N ASP A 9 -16.69 -68.70 52.98
CA ASP A 9 -17.95 -68.23 53.54
C ASP A 9 -18.36 -66.82 53.06
N GLY A 10 -17.57 -66.20 52.16
CA GLY A 10 -17.85 -64.87 51.60
C GLY A 10 -17.32 -63.69 52.42
N THR A 11 -16.72 -63.92 53.59
CA THR A 11 -16.12 -62.86 54.41
C THR A 11 -14.90 -62.24 53.72
N PRO A 12 -14.81 -60.90 53.57
CA PRO A 12 -13.67 -60.23 52.97
C PRO A 12 -12.38 -60.45 53.78
N LEU A 13 -11.26 -60.58 53.07
CA LEU A 13 -9.93 -60.75 53.67
C LEU A 13 -9.11 -59.47 53.49
N ASP A 14 -8.71 -58.88 54.61
CA ASP A 14 -7.99 -57.60 54.68
C ASP A 14 -6.52 -57.79 55.08
N GLY A 15 -5.69 -56.78 54.82
CA GLY A 15 -4.29 -56.77 55.27
C GLY A 15 -3.36 -57.77 54.56
N LEU A 16 -3.79 -58.35 53.44
CA LEU A 16 -2.95 -59.20 52.60
C LEU A 16 -1.89 -58.37 51.85
N ASP A 17 -0.67 -58.90 51.73
CA ASP A 17 0.32 -58.42 50.77
C ASP A 17 0.00 -59.01 49.39
N VAL A 18 -0.52 -58.18 48.49
CA VAL A 18 -0.99 -58.60 47.18
C VAL A 18 -0.10 -58.00 46.08
N GLN A 19 0.50 -58.86 45.28
CA GLN A 19 1.30 -58.49 44.12
C GLN A 19 0.76 -59.09 42.84
N ALA A 20 0.79 -58.33 41.75
CA ALA A 20 0.52 -58.83 40.41
C ALA A 20 1.77 -58.87 39.58
N GLY A 21 2.10 -60.06 39.07
CA GLY A 21 3.05 -60.24 37.98
C GLY A 21 2.33 -60.24 36.65
N ILE A 22 2.82 -59.44 35.71
CA ILE A 22 2.35 -59.36 34.33
C ILE A 22 3.49 -59.88 33.46
N SER A 23 3.17 -60.81 32.56
CA SER A 23 4.11 -61.43 31.63
C SER A 23 3.52 -61.42 30.21
N GLY A 24 4.35 -61.13 29.22
CA GLY A 24 3.93 -60.93 27.83
C GLY A 24 5.00 -60.18 27.03
N PRO A 25 4.62 -59.32 26.07
CA PRO A 25 5.55 -58.42 25.38
C PRO A 25 6.36 -57.52 26.32
N VAL A 26 5.78 -57.19 27.47
CA VAL A 26 6.45 -56.49 28.58
C VAL A 26 6.17 -57.28 29.85
N SER A 27 7.22 -57.52 30.63
CA SER A 27 7.11 -58.20 31.92
C SER A 27 7.37 -57.21 33.05
N THR A 28 6.47 -57.18 34.03
CA THR A 28 6.58 -56.27 35.18
C THR A 28 5.80 -56.79 36.37
N GLN A 29 6.13 -56.32 37.56
CA GLN A 29 5.40 -56.62 38.78
C GLN A 29 4.91 -55.33 39.43
N ILE A 30 3.68 -55.32 39.90
CA ILE A 30 3.06 -54.17 40.55
C ILE A 30 2.36 -54.61 41.85
N PRO A 31 2.60 -53.94 42.99
CA PRO A 31 1.81 -54.17 44.20
C PRO A 31 0.38 -53.65 44.01
N LEU A 32 -0.60 -54.36 44.55
CA LEU A 32 -1.99 -53.89 44.62
C LEU A 32 -2.22 -53.28 46.00
N VAL A 33 -2.90 -52.14 46.02
CA VAL A 33 -3.24 -51.45 47.25
C VAL A 33 -4.68 -51.79 47.62
N GLN A 34 -4.93 -52.01 48.91
CA GLN A 34 -6.28 -52.24 49.40
C GLN A 34 -7.11 -50.94 49.33
N THR A 35 -8.21 -50.95 48.56
CA THR A 35 -9.10 -49.79 48.38
C THR A 35 -10.42 -49.90 49.14
N ALA A 36 -10.86 -51.12 49.44
CA ALA A 36 -12.02 -51.42 50.28
C ALA A 36 -11.82 -52.78 51.00
N PRO A 37 -12.67 -53.15 51.98
CA PRO A 37 -12.60 -54.46 52.61
C PRO A 37 -12.64 -55.57 51.56
N GLY A 38 -11.63 -56.43 51.56
CA GLY A 38 -11.43 -57.50 50.59
C GLY A 38 -11.10 -57.06 49.16
N ARG A 39 -10.94 -55.76 48.86
CA ARG A 39 -10.68 -55.28 47.49
C ARG A 39 -9.31 -54.64 47.34
N TYR A 40 -8.58 -55.11 46.35
CA TYR A 40 -7.23 -54.68 46.02
C TYR A 40 -7.16 -54.17 44.58
N GLU A 41 -6.57 -52.99 44.36
CA GLU A 41 -6.51 -52.34 43.05
C GLU A 41 -5.11 -51.85 42.70
N ALA A 42 -4.81 -51.90 41.41
CA ALA A 42 -3.65 -51.25 40.81
C ALA A 42 -4.01 -50.73 39.40
N ARG A 43 -3.34 -49.68 38.97
CA ARG A 43 -3.50 -49.12 37.62
C ARG A 43 -2.13 -49.03 36.96
N MET A 44 -2.06 -49.51 35.73
CA MET A 44 -0.86 -49.48 34.92
C MET A 44 -1.26 -49.33 33.45
N GLN A 45 -0.50 -48.55 32.71
CA GLN A 45 -0.70 -48.40 31.27
C GLN A 45 0.19 -49.39 30.54
N LEU A 46 -0.39 -50.16 29.63
CA LEU A 46 0.31 -51.10 28.76
C LEU A 46 0.33 -50.52 27.35
N THR A 47 1.52 -50.23 26.83
CA THR A 47 1.69 -49.60 25.51
C THR A 47 1.88 -50.61 24.39
N ALA A 48 2.39 -51.80 24.71
CA ALA A 48 2.65 -52.82 23.71
C ALA A 48 1.40 -53.68 23.46
N PRO A 49 0.96 -53.84 22.21
CA PRO A 49 -0.11 -54.76 21.86
C PRO A 49 0.36 -56.22 21.99
N GLY A 50 -0.55 -57.13 22.33
CA GLY A 50 -0.27 -58.55 22.46
C GLY A 50 -1.05 -59.26 23.55
N ALA A 51 -0.78 -60.56 23.70
CA ALA A 51 -1.34 -61.37 24.77
C ALA A 51 -0.51 -61.24 26.05
N TYR A 52 -1.19 -61.06 27.18
CA TYR A 52 -0.58 -60.94 28.50
C TYR A 52 -1.17 -61.97 29.46
N ALA A 53 -0.31 -62.54 30.30
CA ALA A 53 -0.69 -63.35 31.44
C ALA A 53 -0.47 -62.55 32.73
N LEU A 54 -1.51 -62.50 33.56
CA LEU A 54 -1.56 -61.88 34.87
C LEU A 54 -1.52 -62.97 35.94
N ALA A 55 -0.60 -62.87 36.89
CA ALA A 55 -0.51 -63.73 38.06
C ALA A 55 -0.61 -62.87 39.32
N VAL A 56 -1.73 -62.96 40.04
CA VAL A 56 -1.94 -62.28 41.31
C VAL A 56 -1.55 -63.22 42.45
N THR A 57 -0.58 -62.81 43.26
CA THR A 57 -0.10 -63.54 44.43
C THR A 57 -0.51 -62.76 45.67
N ALA A 58 -1.29 -63.38 46.56
CA ALA A 58 -1.66 -62.84 47.86
C ALA A 58 -0.94 -63.61 48.97
N ARG A 59 -0.34 -62.89 49.91
CA ARG A 59 0.34 -63.43 51.08
C ARG A 59 -0.30 -62.89 52.36
N ASP A 60 -0.60 -63.81 53.28
CA ASP A 60 -1.07 -63.50 54.63
C ASP A 60 0.12 -63.34 55.60
N THR A 61 -0.11 -62.66 56.72
CA THR A 61 0.81 -62.50 57.86
C THR A 61 1.35 -63.84 58.40
N ALA A 62 0.55 -64.91 58.30
CA ALA A 62 0.95 -66.26 58.66
C ALA A 62 1.81 -66.98 57.58
N GLY A 63 2.19 -66.29 56.51
CA GLY A 63 3.01 -66.85 55.42
C GLY A 63 2.27 -67.72 54.41
N ARG A 64 0.94 -67.82 54.51
CA ARG A 64 0.11 -68.54 53.52
C ARG A 64 0.07 -67.77 52.22
N VAL A 65 0.34 -68.46 51.11
CA VAL A 65 0.38 -67.87 49.76
C VAL A 65 -0.74 -68.44 48.90
N ARG A 66 -1.45 -67.56 48.20
CA ARG A 66 -2.44 -67.94 47.19
C ARG A 66 -2.14 -67.25 45.88
N VAL A 67 -2.18 -68.00 44.79
CA VAL A 67 -1.94 -67.47 43.43
C VAL A 67 -3.19 -67.68 42.58
N ARG A 68 -3.56 -66.65 41.82
CA ARG A 68 -4.61 -66.69 40.79
C ARG A 68 -4.04 -66.14 39.49
N THR A 69 -4.31 -66.85 38.39
CA THR A 69 -3.87 -66.45 37.06
C THR A 69 -5.05 -66.09 36.18
N ALA A 70 -4.87 -65.09 35.32
CA ALA A 70 -5.82 -64.66 34.31
C ALA A 70 -5.07 -64.25 33.04
N GLY A 71 -5.69 -64.39 31.87
CA GLY A 71 -5.15 -63.92 30.60
C GLY A 71 -5.98 -62.76 30.05
N PHE A 72 -5.33 -61.78 29.42
CA PHE A 72 -6.00 -60.73 28.66
C PHE A 72 -5.19 -60.34 27.43
N VAL A 73 -5.84 -59.74 26.45
CA VAL A 73 -5.21 -59.32 25.19
C VAL A 73 -5.35 -57.81 25.04
N VAL A 74 -4.23 -57.14 24.76
CA VAL A 74 -4.21 -55.73 24.37
C VAL A 74 -4.29 -55.68 22.83
N PRO A 75 -5.39 -55.18 22.25
CA PRO A 75 -5.55 -55.16 20.81
C PRO A 75 -4.60 -54.13 20.16
N TYR A 76 -4.21 -54.39 18.92
CA TYR A 76 -3.59 -53.37 18.07
C TYR A 76 -4.53 -52.19 17.82
N SER A 77 -3.96 -51.01 17.57
CA SER A 77 -4.74 -49.81 17.22
C SER A 77 -5.71 -50.13 16.08
N PRO A 78 -6.97 -49.63 16.13
CA PRO A 78 -7.95 -49.88 15.08
C PRO A 78 -7.48 -49.42 13.69
N GLU A 79 -6.57 -48.45 13.60
CA GLU A 79 -5.96 -47.98 12.35
C GLU A 79 -5.05 -49.03 11.68
N LEU A 80 -4.46 -49.92 12.49
CA LEU A 80 -3.56 -50.98 12.05
C LEU A 80 -4.28 -52.33 11.86
N ARG A 81 -5.62 -52.36 11.99
CA ARG A 81 -6.36 -53.54 11.58
C ARG A 81 -6.23 -53.67 10.08
N ASP A 82 -5.85 -54.85 9.60
CA ASP A 82 -5.95 -55.20 8.19
C ASP A 82 -7.43 -55.12 7.78
N LEU A 83 -7.81 -53.96 7.27
CA LEU A 83 -9.11 -53.72 6.70
C LEU A 83 -9.08 -54.31 5.30
N THR A 84 -9.75 -55.46 5.12
CA THR A 84 -10.11 -55.92 3.78
C THR A 84 -10.81 -54.80 3.02
N VAL A 85 -10.43 -54.61 1.76
CA VAL A 85 -10.94 -53.53 0.90
C VAL A 85 -12.47 -53.60 0.83
N ASN A 86 -13.14 -52.56 1.33
CA ASN A 86 -14.59 -52.46 1.24
C ASN A 86 -15.00 -51.95 -0.15
N ARG A 87 -15.13 -52.88 -1.10
CA ARG A 87 -15.50 -52.56 -2.49
C ARG A 87 -16.87 -51.87 -2.60
N ALA A 88 -17.82 -52.18 -1.73
CA ALA A 88 -19.14 -51.55 -1.75
C ALA A 88 -19.07 -50.06 -1.37
N LEU A 89 -18.31 -49.72 -0.33
CA LEU A 89 -18.07 -48.34 0.06
C LEU A 89 -17.32 -47.57 -1.04
N LEU A 90 -16.28 -48.17 -1.63
CA LEU A 90 -15.53 -47.54 -2.71
C LEU A 90 -16.40 -47.30 -3.95
N ALA A 91 -17.28 -48.25 -4.30
CA ALA A 91 -18.25 -48.08 -5.38
C ALA A 91 -19.21 -46.92 -5.09
N HIS A 92 -19.76 -46.83 -3.87
CA HIS A 92 -20.64 -45.74 -3.47
C HIS A 92 -19.96 -44.37 -3.53
N ILE A 93 -18.70 -44.27 -3.10
CA ILE A 93 -17.91 -43.04 -3.19
C ILE A 93 -17.66 -42.68 -4.66
N ALA A 94 -17.29 -43.66 -5.50
CA ALA A 94 -17.07 -43.44 -6.92
C ALA A 94 -18.35 -42.94 -7.63
N GLU A 95 -19.50 -43.53 -7.32
CA GLU A 95 -20.80 -43.09 -7.83
C GLU A 95 -21.14 -41.66 -7.40
N THR A 96 -20.90 -41.32 -6.13
CA THR A 96 -21.25 -40.01 -5.56
C THR A 96 -20.32 -38.89 -6.06
N THR A 97 -19.04 -39.20 -6.29
CA THR A 97 -18.01 -38.22 -6.68
C THR A 97 -17.75 -38.17 -8.18
N GLY A 98 -18.30 -39.12 -8.96
CA GLY A 98 -17.91 -39.34 -10.35
C GLY A 98 -16.49 -39.88 -10.51
N GLY A 99 -15.91 -40.41 -9.43
CA GLY A 99 -14.59 -41.03 -9.41
C GLY A 99 -14.56 -42.38 -10.13
N ARG A 100 -13.39 -43.02 -10.16
CA ARG A 100 -13.20 -44.35 -10.75
C ARG A 100 -12.59 -45.30 -9.71
N LEU A 101 -13.09 -46.52 -9.66
CA LEU A 101 -12.48 -47.60 -8.89
C LEU A 101 -11.21 -48.08 -9.62
N LEU A 102 -10.10 -48.18 -8.88
CA LEU A 102 -8.85 -48.72 -9.41
C LEU A 102 -8.70 -50.16 -8.92
N ASP A 103 -8.53 -51.10 -9.85
CA ASP A 103 -8.23 -52.51 -9.53
C ASP A 103 -6.72 -52.78 -9.42
N ASP A 104 -5.90 -51.92 -10.05
CA ASP A 104 -4.45 -51.98 -9.96
C ASP A 104 -3.93 -50.81 -9.09
N PRO A 105 -3.22 -51.08 -7.97
CA PRO A 105 -2.65 -50.02 -7.14
C PRO A 105 -1.60 -49.18 -7.87
N ALA A 106 -0.90 -49.73 -8.87
CA ALA A 106 0.07 -48.96 -9.65
C ALA A 106 -0.60 -47.84 -10.47
N ALA A 107 -1.88 -48.01 -10.83
CA ALA A 107 -2.65 -46.98 -11.53
C ALA A 107 -2.92 -45.75 -10.65
N ALA A 108 -2.81 -45.84 -9.32
CA ALA A 108 -3.02 -44.72 -8.42
C ALA A 108 -1.85 -43.72 -8.44
N VAL A 109 -0.64 -44.20 -8.76
CA VAL A 109 0.58 -43.38 -8.85
C VAL A 109 0.99 -43.10 -10.29
N ALA A 110 0.24 -43.61 -11.27
CA ALA A 110 0.52 -43.37 -12.68
C ALA A 110 0.37 -41.86 -12.98
N PRO A 111 1.34 -41.26 -13.68
CA PRO A 111 1.25 -39.84 -14.05
C PRO A 111 0.02 -39.63 -14.94
N LEU A 112 -0.95 -38.87 -14.42
CA LEU A 112 -2.18 -38.56 -15.12
C LEU A 112 -1.85 -37.80 -16.41
N ARG A 113 -2.11 -38.43 -17.57
CA ARG A 113 -1.82 -37.85 -18.90
C ARG A 113 -2.67 -36.63 -19.24
N THR A 114 -3.75 -36.39 -18.50
CA THR A 114 -4.57 -35.19 -18.66
C THR A 114 -5.35 -34.96 -17.37
N THR A 115 -4.73 -34.31 -16.40
CA THR A 115 -5.55 -33.47 -15.53
C THR A 115 -5.80 -32.23 -16.36
N ARG A 116 -7.07 -31.86 -16.59
CA ARG A 116 -7.36 -30.43 -16.75
C ARG A 116 -6.89 -29.84 -15.43
N SER A 117 -5.63 -29.41 -15.41
CA SER A 117 -5.08 -28.60 -14.35
C SER A 117 -6.13 -27.53 -14.13
N ALA A 118 -6.73 -27.50 -12.94
CA ALA A 118 -7.59 -26.39 -12.55
C ALA A 118 -6.78 -25.15 -12.90
N ALA A 119 -7.22 -24.42 -13.94
CA ALA A 119 -6.39 -23.41 -14.59
C ALA A 119 -5.77 -22.58 -13.48
N ASN A 120 -4.44 -22.52 -13.45
CA ASN A 120 -3.66 -22.01 -12.34
C ASN A 120 -4.01 -20.54 -12.13
N SER A 121 -5.08 -20.28 -11.39
CA SER A 121 -5.74 -18.95 -11.30
C SER A 121 -5.20 -18.15 -10.13
N TRP A 122 -4.49 -18.80 -9.20
CA TRP A 122 -3.86 -18.13 -8.07
C TRP A 122 -2.88 -17.02 -8.47
N PRO A 123 -2.10 -17.09 -9.58
CA PRO A 123 -1.24 -15.98 -9.98
C PRO A 123 -2.03 -14.73 -10.35
N LEU A 124 -3.25 -14.88 -10.89
CA LEU A 124 -4.14 -13.74 -11.20
C LEU A 124 -4.61 -13.07 -9.91
N PHE A 125 -5.06 -13.86 -8.93
CA PHE A 125 -5.47 -13.33 -7.63
C PHE A 125 -4.29 -12.72 -6.86
N ALA A 126 -3.12 -13.37 -6.88
CA ALA A 126 -1.91 -12.86 -6.27
C ALA A 126 -1.43 -11.56 -6.94
N GLY A 127 -1.45 -11.49 -8.27
CA GLY A 127 -1.12 -10.27 -9.02
C GLY A 127 -2.10 -9.13 -8.72
N THR A 128 -3.39 -9.43 -8.65
CA THR A 128 -4.43 -8.45 -8.31
C THR A 128 -4.28 -7.94 -6.87
N ALA A 129 -4.02 -8.84 -5.92
CA ALA A 129 -3.76 -8.50 -4.52
C ALA A 129 -2.50 -7.63 -4.37
N LEU A 130 -1.43 -7.96 -5.10
CA LEU A 130 -0.21 -7.16 -5.12
C LEU A 130 -0.46 -5.77 -5.69
N GLY A 131 -1.22 -5.66 -6.78
CA GLY A 131 -1.61 -4.37 -7.36
C GLY A 131 -2.43 -3.52 -6.39
N LEU A 132 -3.46 -4.11 -5.78
CA LEU A 132 -4.29 -3.45 -4.77
C LEU A 132 -3.47 -3.01 -3.55
N PHE A 133 -2.52 -3.83 -3.12
CA PHE A 133 -1.62 -3.50 -2.01
C PHE A 133 -0.75 -2.29 -2.30
N VAL A 134 -0.17 -2.21 -3.51
CA VAL A 134 0.61 -1.03 -3.92
C VAL A 134 -0.27 0.22 -4.00
N VAL A 135 -1.50 0.11 -4.53
CA VAL A 135 -2.46 1.22 -4.58
C VAL A 135 -2.86 1.66 -3.18
N GLU A 136 -3.11 0.71 -2.27
CA GLU A 136 -3.49 0.96 -0.88
C GLU A 136 -2.37 1.71 -0.12
N ILE A 137 -1.12 1.25 -0.25
CA ILE A 137 0.04 1.96 0.28
C ILE A 137 0.15 3.35 -0.34
N SER A 138 0.02 3.47 -1.66
CA SER A 138 0.15 4.75 -2.36
C SER A 138 -0.89 5.77 -1.90
N ALA A 139 -2.15 5.36 -1.77
CA ALA A 139 -3.23 6.20 -1.28
C ALA A 139 -3.03 6.61 0.19
N ARG A 140 -2.58 5.69 1.06
CA ARG A 140 -2.25 6.00 2.45
C ARG A 140 -1.02 6.90 2.60
N ARG A 141 -0.08 6.82 1.65
CA ARG A 141 1.22 7.52 1.70
C ARG A 141 1.25 8.82 0.89
N MET A 142 0.22 9.10 0.08
CA MET A 142 0.03 10.37 -0.63
C MET A 142 0.10 11.62 0.25
N PRO A 143 -0.50 11.70 1.47
CA PRO A 143 -0.35 12.90 2.30
C PRO A 143 1.10 13.10 2.80
N ALA A 144 1.88 12.02 2.96
CA ALA A 144 3.30 12.11 3.32
C ALA A 144 4.20 12.45 2.11
N ILE A 145 3.91 11.87 0.93
CA ILE A 145 4.68 12.09 -0.31
C ILE A 145 4.40 13.48 -0.91
N ALA A 146 3.15 13.95 -0.88
CA ALA A 146 2.78 15.29 -1.35
C ALA A 146 3.43 16.40 -0.50
N HIS A 147 3.51 16.21 0.82
CA HIS A 147 4.20 17.13 1.71
C HIS A 147 5.72 17.16 1.43
N GLN A 148 6.35 16.00 1.21
CA GLN A 148 7.78 15.94 0.91
C GLN A 148 8.15 16.46 -0.50
N LEU A 149 7.32 16.21 -1.51
CA LEU A 149 7.51 16.79 -2.85
C LEU A 149 7.28 18.31 -2.86
N GLY A 150 6.31 18.81 -2.09
CA GLY A 150 6.05 20.24 -1.95
C GLY A 150 7.22 21.01 -1.30
N VAL A 151 7.86 20.44 -0.28
CA VAL A 151 9.04 21.02 0.37
C VAL A 151 10.26 21.00 -0.56
N LEU A 152 10.45 19.92 -1.33
CA LEU A 152 11.59 19.81 -2.25
C LEU A 152 11.44 20.75 -3.47
N LEU A 153 10.24 20.84 -4.06
CA LEU A 153 9.94 21.80 -5.15
C LEU A 153 9.95 23.25 -4.67
N GLY A 154 9.49 23.53 -3.44
CA GLY A 154 9.55 24.85 -2.82
C GLY A 154 10.98 25.34 -2.57
N ALA A 155 11.88 24.44 -2.13
CA ALA A 155 13.30 24.74 -1.92
C ALA A 155 14.08 24.96 -3.23
N ILE A 156 13.68 24.30 -4.32
CA ILE A 156 14.26 24.51 -5.66
C ILE A 156 13.72 25.81 -6.28
N ARG A 157 12.43 26.14 -6.07
CA ARG A 157 11.81 27.39 -6.54
C ARG A 157 12.36 28.62 -5.82
N SER A 158 12.62 28.54 -4.51
CA SER A 158 13.15 29.66 -3.72
C SER A 158 14.64 29.93 -3.97
N ARG A 159 15.38 29.00 -4.61
CA ARG A 159 16.75 29.23 -5.09
C ARG A 159 16.83 29.85 -6.49
N ALA A 160 15.70 29.94 -7.21
CA ALA A 160 15.62 30.49 -8.56
C ALA A 160 15.02 31.92 -8.62
N GLY A 161 14.49 32.43 -7.52
CA GLY A 161 14.05 33.83 -7.42
C GLY A 161 15.18 34.71 -6.89
N LYS A 162 15.95 35.34 -7.80
CA LYS A 162 16.81 36.47 -7.43
C LYS A 162 15.86 37.57 -6.91
N PRO A 163 16.03 38.10 -5.68
CA PRO A 163 15.21 39.22 -5.24
C PRO A 163 15.43 40.39 -6.23
N PRO A 164 14.36 41.05 -6.68
CA PRO A 164 14.45 42.07 -7.73
C PRO A 164 15.42 43.18 -7.31
N THR A 165 16.28 43.58 -8.24
CA THR A 165 17.28 44.61 -7.97
C THR A 165 16.58 45.97 -7.93
N THR A 166 17.02 46.89 -7.08
CA THR A 166 16.38 48.21 -6.86
C THR A 166 16.06 48.96 -8.16
N GLN A 167 16.89 48.78 -9.20
CA GLN A 167 16.66 49.38 -10.52
C GLN A 167 15.41 48.86 -11.24
N GLU A 168 15.09 47.57 -11.13
CA GLU A 168 13.90 46.98 -11.77
C GLU A 168 12.61 47.47 -11.10
N ILE A 169 12.66 47.70 -9.78
CA ILE A 169 11.54 48.27 -9.00
C ILE A 169 11.30 49.74 -9.39
N GLU A 170 12.38 50.47 -9.69
CA GLU A 170 12.33 51.86 -10.11
C GLU A 170 11.81 52.01 -11.54
N GLU A 171 12.20 51.11 -12.45
CA GLU A 171 11.67 51.01 -13.81
C GLU A 171 10.18 50.64 -13.80
N GLU A 172 9.76 49.67 -12.99
CA GLU A 172 8.36 49.26 -12.86
C GLU A 172 7.47 50.41 -12.32
N ARG A 173 8.02 51.25 -11.43
CA ARG A 173 7.36 52.50 -11.00
C ARG A 173 7.24 53.53 -12.12
N GLN A 174 8.26 53.68 -12.96
CA GLN A 174 8.24 54.62 -14.08
C GLN A 174 7.22 54.20 -15.15
N TYR A 175 7.09 52.90 -15.44
CA TYR A 175 6.05 52.39 -16.33
C TYR A 175 4.65 52.55 -15.74
N ALA A 176 4.46 52.33 -14.44
CA ALA A 176 3.19 52.58 -13.76
C ALA A 176 2.82 54.09 -13.71
N GLU A 177 3.82 54.98 -13.73
CA GLU A 177 3.63 56.42 -13.87
C GLU A 177 3.23 56.85 -15.28
N ALA A 178 3.76 56.19 -16.30
CA ALA A 178 3.40 56.45 -17.68
C ALA A 178 1.95 56.03 -18.00
N ASP A 179 1.48 54.94 -17.39
CA ASP A 179 0.12 54.42 -17.61
C ASP A 179 -0.99 55.26 -16.95
N ARG A 180 -0.62 56.25 -16.13
CA ARG A 180 -1.54 57.26 -15.59
C ARG A 180 -2.03 58.27 -16.63
N TRP A 181 -1.34 58.41 -17.77
CA TRP A 181 -1.75 59.33 -18.83
C TRP A 181 -2.57 58.61 -19.89
N LYS A 182 -3.86 58.40 -19.60
CA LYS A 182 -4.84 58.03 -20.63
C LYS A 182 -5.42 59.27 -21.28
N PHE A 183 -5.47 59.29 -22.61
CA PHE A 183 -6.28 60.26 -23.35
C PHE A 183 -7.74 60.08 -22.93
N VAL A 184 -8.32 61.10 -22.30
CA VAL A 184 -9.76 61.20 -22.09
C VAL A 184 -10.36 61.62 -23.43
N GLU A 185 -11.18 60.76 -24.03
CA GLU A 185 -11.94 61.11 -25.21
C GLU A 185 -12.82 62.33 -24.86
N PRO A 186 -12.62 63.49 -25.50
CA PRO A 186 -13.34 64.71 -25.10
C PRO A 186 -14.84 64.54 -25.35
N ASP A 187 -15.65 64.94 -24.36
CA ASP A 187 -17.11 64.88 -24.42
C ASP A 187 -17.63 65.52 -25.72
N ALA A 188 -18.57 64.85 -26.39
CA ALA A 188 -19.06 65.24 -27.71
C ALA A 188 -19.57 66.70 -27.73
N ALA A 189 -20.14 67.17 -26.62
CA ALA A 189 -20.57 68.57 -26.46
C ALA A 189 -19.41 69.58 -26.47
N ALA A 190 -18.24 69.22 -25.93
CA ALA A 190 -17.05 70.07 -25.96
C ALA A 190 -16.49 70.15 -27.39
N SER A 191 -16.53 69.05 -28.15
CA SER A 191 -16.09 69.02 -29.54
C SER A 191 -16.96 69.89 -30.46
N GLU A 192 -18.29 69.89 -30.27
CA GLU A 192 -19.20 70.76 -31.03
C GLU A 192 -18.97 72.25 -30.73
N SER A 193 -18.70 72.60 -29.46
CA SER A 193 -18.39 73.98 -29.08
C SER A 193 -17.03 74.45 -29.65
N MET A 194 -16.05 73.55 -29.73
CA MET A 194 -14.73 73.85 -30.30
C MET A 194 -14.82 74.01 -31.83
N GLU A 195 -15.68 73.25 -32.51
CA GLU A 195 -16.00 73.49 -33.92
C GLU A 195 -16.72 74.83 -34.14
N GLN A 196 -17.67 75.19 -33.27
CA GLN A 196 -18.37 76.47 -33.35
C GLN A 196 -17.41 77.64 -33.13
N ALA A 197 -16.50 77.53 -32.16
CA ALA A 197 -15.44 78.51 -31.91
C ALA A 197 -14.47 78.63 -33.09
N ALA A 198 -14.07 77.50 -33.70
CA ALA A 198 -13.22 77.50 -34.89
C ALA A 198 -13.90 78.19 -36.09
N ARG A 199 -15.21 77.97 -36.29
CA ARG A 199 -15.98 78.64 -37.36
C ARG A 199 -16.09 80.14 -37.13
N LEU A 200 -16.32 80.58 -35.88
CA LEU A 200 -16.33 82.01 -35.54
C LEU A 200 -14.95 82.65 -35.69
N TYR A 201 -13.87 81.93 -35.39
CA TYR A 201 -12.50 82.40 -35.61
C TYR A 201 -12.18 82.58 -37.10
N ILE A 202 -12.58 81.63 -37.94
CA ILE A 202 -12.44 81.75 -39.41
C ILE A 202 -13.30 82.90 -39.95
N ALA A 203 -14.51 83.08 -39.42
CA ALA A 203 -15.36 84.21 -39.79
C ALA A 203 -14.72 85.57 -39.42
N ARG A 204 -14.09 85.66 -38.24
CA ARG A 204 -13.35 86.86 -37.81
C ARG A 204 -12.14 87.14 -38.69
N LEU A 205 -11.37 86.11 -39.04
CA LEU A 205 -10.25 86.23 -39.97
C LEU A 205 -10.71 86.72 -41.35
N LYS A 206 -11.82 86.20 -41.86
CA LYS A 206 -12.40 86.68 -43.13
C LYS A 206 -12.94 88.11 -43.04
N ALA A 207 -13.52 88.49 -41.90
CA ALA A 207 -13.98 89.86 -41.66
C ALA A 207 -12.81 90.85 -41.60
N ALA A 208 -11.77 90.52 -40.83
CA ALA A 208 -10.52 91.30 -40.79
C ALA A 208 -9.89 91.39 -42.18
N GLN A 209 -9.82 90.30 -42.95
CA GLN A 209 -9.27 90.32 -44.31
C GLN A 209 -10.12 91.17 -45.29
N LYS A 210 -11.43 91.29 -45.06
CA LYS A 210 -12.34 92.16 -45.84
C LYS A 210 -12.18 93.63 -45.47
N GLU A 211 -11.89 93.94 -44.21
CA GLU A 211 -11.54 95.28 -43.71
C GLU A 211 -10.18 95.72 -44.24
N ASP A 212 -9.19 94.84 -44.16
CA ASP A 212 -7.82 95.04 -44.64
C ASP A 212 -7.77 95.14 -46.19
N ARG A 213 -8.76 94.56 -46.91
CA ARG A 213 -8.97 94.77 -48.36
C ARG A 213 -9.67 96.09 -48.68
N ARG A 214 -10.36 96.72 -47.72
CA ARG A 214 -10.95 98.07 -47.86
C ARG A 214 -9.93 99.16 -47.56
N GLU A 215 -8.96 98.92 -46.67
CA GLU A 215 -7.87 99.86 -46.37
C GLU A 215 -6.71 99.80 -47.38
N ARG A 216 -6.46 98.65 -48.04
CA ARG A 216 -5.51 98.52 -49.17
C ARG A 216 -6.03 99.03 -50.52
N GLY A 217 -6.96 100.00 -50.48
CA GLY A 217 -7.53 100.70 -51.63
C GLY A 217 -6.97 102.10 -51.86
N ASN A 218 -5.80 102.45 -51.31
CA ASN A 218 -5.09 103.69 -51.64
C ASN A 218 -3.56 103.48 -51.54
N PRO A 219 -2.73 103.83 -52.55
CA PRO A 219 -1.36 103.31 -52.66
C PRO A 219 -0.24 104.24 -52.14
N HIS A 220 0.95 103.63 -51.95
CA HIS A 220 2.35 104.14 -51.82
C HIS A 220 2.98 104.18 -50.40
N VAL A 221 4.23 103.74 -50.12
CA VAL A 221 5.40 103.22 -50.89
C VAL A 221 6.39 102.52 -49.91
N GLY A 222 7.03 101.43 -50.36
CA GLY A 222 8.46 101.05 -50.16
C GLY A 222 8.92 100.57 -48.77
N GLY A 223 9.80 99.58 -48.62
CA GLY A 223 10.57 98.73 -49.53
C GLY A 223 11.66 97.97 -48.75
N ALA A 224 12.07 96.80 -49.28
CA ALA A 224 13.35 96.07 -49.11
C ALA A 224 13.82 95.67 -47.68
N ASP A 225 14.52 94.57 -47.41
CA ASP A 225 15.50 93.85 -48.22
C ASP A 225 15.73 92.40 -47.70
N SER A 226 16.28 91.61 -48.61
CA SER A 226 16.88 90.26 -48.58
C SER A 226 17.97 90.07 -47.50
N GLY A 227 18.52 88.89 -47.15
CA GLY A 227 18.84 87.64 -47.86
C GLY A 227 20.31 87.29 -47.49
N ARG A 228 20.56 86.21 -46.73
CA ARG A 228 21.08 84.88 -47.16
C ARG A 228 22.48 84.84 -47.82
N SER A 229 23.36 83.95 -47.30
CA SER A 229 24.12 82.86 -47.98
C SER A 229 25.32 82.44 -47.09
N GLU A 230 25.48 81.20 -46.62
CA GLU A 230 25.82 79.89 -47.24
C GLU A 230 27.31 79.60 -47.50
N GLY A 231 27.74 78.39 -47.13
CA GLY A 231 29.03 77.77 -47.46
C GLY A 231 29.39 76.57 -46.56
N THR A 232 29.24 75.33 -47.07
CA THR A 232 29.73 74.00 -46.61
C THR A 232 31.29 73.88 -46.77
N PRO A 233 32.03 72.74 -46.55
CA PRO A 233 31.71 71.32 -46.27
C PRO A 233 32.62 70.52 -45.26
N THR A 234 32.26 69.25 -45.01
CA THR A 234 32.89 68.04 -44.36
C THR A 234 34.25 67.59 -44.98
N PRO A 235 35.12 66.63 -44.48
CA PRO A 235 35.05 65.58 -43.40
C PRO A 235 36.31 65.36 -42.48
N ALA A 236 36.21 64.45 -41.48
CA ALA A 236 37.19 63.35 -41.16
C ALA A 236 36.84 62.53 -39.88
N PRO A 237 37.13 61.21 -39.80
CA PRO A 237 37.35 60.42 -38.56
C PRO A 237 38.85 59.98 -38.45
N PRO A 238 39.36 59.16 -37.49
CA PRO A 238 38.73 58.39 -36.37
C PRO A 238 39.51 58.43 -35.01
N ALA A 239 39.02 57.73 -33.96
CA ALA A 239 39.85 57.03 -32.95
C ALA A 239 39.03 56.07 -32.06
N ARG A 240 39.68 55.00 -31.57
CA ARG A 240 39.11 53.79 -30.93
C ARG A 240 39.81 53.51 -29.58
N GLY A 241 39.08 52.91 -28.63
CA GLY A 241 39.61 52.08 -27.51
C GLY A 241 39.52 52.75 -26.13
N GLY A 242 38.96 52.18 -25.06
CA GLY A 242 38.64 50.79 -24.73
C GLY A 242 39.49 50.32 -23.53
N ALA A 243 38.96 50.41 -22.31
CA ALA A 243 39.55 49.83 -21.11
C ALA A 243 38.92 48.45 -20.83
N ARG A 244 39.73 47.40 -20.70
CA ARG A 244 39.44 46.25 -19.83
C ARG A 244 40.68 45.39 -19.56
N GLU A 245 40.78 45.09 -18.28
CA GLU A 245 41.62 44.21 -17.50
C GLU A 245 41.45 42.72 -17.91
N ARG A 246 42.50 41.91 -17.74
CA ARG A 246 42.48 40.45 -17.91
C ARG A 246 42.88 39.77 -16.60
N ASP A 247 42.05 38.79 -16.22
CA ASP A 247 42.26 37.54 -15.48
C ASP A 247 43.47 37.37 -14.53
N ALA A 248 43.12 37.10 -13.26
CA ALA A 248 43.72 36.08 -12.40
C ALA A 248 42.65 35.54 -11.44
#